data_AF-A0ABC9CLZ2-F1
#
_entry.id   AF-A0ABC9CLZ2-F1
#
_cell.length_a   1.000
_cell.length_b   1.000
_cell.length_c   1.000
_cell.angle_alpha   90.00
_cell.angle_beta   90.00
_cell.angle_gamma   90.00
#
_symmetry.space_group_name_H-M   'P 1'
#
loop_
_entity.id
_entity.type
_entity.pdbx_description
1 polymer ?
#
loop_
_entity_poly.entity_id
_entity_poly.type
_entity_poly.pdbx_seq_one_letter_code
_entity_poly.pdbx_strand_id
1 'polypeptide(L)'
;MLVGPGPVTAWNIPRIGHSALMTALTAPRNMTRSPQTARRPTTHRRHRSQSPATARMAAAAALRCCFPGSAIGSGFVRPNSSTRGGHAAAVAAPAASLGHRTRVDFPILHQEFGGAKLVYFDNGATSQKPSSVMKTLDEYYRSYNSNVHRGIHTLSAKATDAYEGARRKVASFVNAADSREIVFTRNATEAINLVAYSWGLSNIKQGDEILLTVAEHHSAIVPWQFITQKTGATLKYVGLTKEEVPDIEQLKGLLSNKTKMVVVHHVSNVLGSMLPIEEIVTWSKRVGAKVLVDACQSVPHMPVDVQKLGADFLVASSHKMCGPTGVGFMHGTFEMLSSMEPFLGGGEMIADVFNEKSTYAEPPSRFEAGTPAIGEAIGFGAAIDYLSCIGMDQIHEYEKELATYLYESLLSVPNVRIYGPAPSQTDHRAPLCSFNVENVHPTDIAEILDLQHGVAIRSGHHCAQILHRTLGINASARASLHFYNTKEEVDVFIHALKDTIDFLTSRH
;
A
#
# COMPACT_ATOMS: atom_id res chain seq x y z
N MET A 1 -35.27 -41.89 32.62
CA MET A 1 -35.70 -40.47 32.59
C MET A 1 -35.11 -39.89 31.31
N LEU A 2 -35.80 -39.91 30.16
CA LEU A 2 -36.78 -38.91 29.67
C LEU A 2 -36.15 -37.49 29.70
N VAL A 3 -36.02 -36.67 28.65
CA VAL A 3 -36.50 -36.58 27.26
C VAL A 3 -35.56 -35.59 26.52
N GLY A 4 -35.44 -35.71 25.19
CA GLY A 4 -34.61 -34.89 24.31
C GLY A 4 -35.08 -33.43 24.05
N PRO A 5 -34.42 -32.72 23.12
CA PRO A 5 -34.53 -31.27 22.96
C PRO A 5 -35.69 -30.87 22.02
N GLY A 6 -36.41 -29.80 22.37
CA GLY A 6 -37.46 -29.18 21.57
C GLY A 6 -37.07 -27.76 21.07
N PRO A 7 -37.51 -27.33 19.87
CA PRO A 7 -37.14 -26.07 19.23
C PRO A 7 -38.19 -24.95 19.41
N VAL A 8 -37.77 -23.68 19.32
CA VAL A 8 -38.61 -22.46 19.36
C VAL A 8 -37.83 -21.36 18.59
N THR A 9 -38.30 -20.55 17.64
CA THR A 9 -39.54 -20.38 16.85
C THR A 9 -39.17 -19.48 15.66
N ALA A 10 -39.72 -19.78 14.48
CA ALA A 10 -39.68 -18.93 13.29
C ALA A 10 -40.72 -17.80 13.37
N TRP A 11 -40.33 -16.61 12.92
CA TRP A 11 -41.23 -15.46 12.76
C TRP A 11 -42.03 -15.59 11.46
N ASN A 12 -43.37 -15.56 11.60
CA ASN A 12 -44.37 -15.57 10.55
C ASN A 12 -44.64 -14.14 10.07
N ILE A 13 -44.54 -13.89 8.75
CA ILE A 13 -45.07 -12.68 8.09
C ILE A 13 -46.21 -13.13 7.16
N PRO A 14 -47.41 -12.52 7.23
CA PRO A 14 -48.56 -13.01 6.48
C PRO A 14 -48.54 -12.57 5.01
N ARG A 15 -48.94 -13.50 4.13
CA ARG A 15 -49.32 -13.27 2.73
C ARG A 15 -50.70 -12.63 2.66
N ILE A 16 -50.85 -11.58 1.84
CA ILE A 16 -52.14 -11.08 1.37
C ILE A 16 -52.27 -11.39 -0.12
N GLY A 17 -53.42 -11.92 -0.52
CA GLY A 17 -53.73 -12.38 -1.86
C GLY A 17 -54.40 -11.34 -2.77
N HIS A 18 -54.19 -11.56 -4.07
CA HIS A 18 -55.05 -11.33 -5.25
C HIS A 18 -56.24 -10.37 -5.17
N SER A 19 -56.27 -9.40 -6.09
CA SER A 19 -57.39 -9.22 -7.03
C SER A 19 -56.97 -8.34 -8.22
N ALA A 20 -57.40 -8.75 -9.40
CA ALA A 20 -57.21 -8.09 -10.68
C ALA A 20 -58.31 -7.06 -10.95
N LEU A 21 -58.03 -6.04 -11.77
CA LEU A 21 -58.97 -5.60 -12.80
C LEU A 21 -58.27 -4.82 -13.93
N MET A 22 -58.68 -5.15 -15.16
CA MET A 22 -58.39 -4.53 -16.45
C MET A 22 -58.62 -3.00 -16.44
N THR A 23 -58.00 -2.18 -17.31
CA THR A 23 -58.46 -1.97 -18.69
C THR A 23 -57.46 -1.16 -19.53
N ALA A 24 -57.44 -1.53 -20.82
CA ALA A 24 -56.72 -1.03 -21.99
C ALA A 24 -56.55 0.49 -22.16
N LEU A 25 -55.51 0.86 -22.93
CA LEU A 25 -55.64 1.54 -24.25
C LEU A 25 -54.27 1.64 -24.98
N THR A 26 -54.18 0.95 -26.13
CA THR A 26 -53.65 1.38 -27.46
C THR A 26 -52.42 2.29 -27.55
N ALA A 27 -51.46 2.20 -28.47
CA ALA A 27 -51.07 1.33 -29.58
C ALA A 27 -49.75 1.94 -30.15
N PRO A 28 -48.94 1.23 -30.95
CA PRO A 28 -47.57 1.61 -31.29
C PRO A 28 -47.47 2.50 -32.54
N ARG A 29 -46.45 3.35 -32.63
CA ARG A 29 -46.04 3.97 -33.90
C ARG A 29 -44.82 3.27 -34.47
N ASN A 30 -45.07 2.45 -35.49
CA ASN A 30 -44.11 2.10 -36.52
C ASN A 30 -43.78 3.32 -37.37
N MET A 31 -42.51 3.53 -37.70
CA MET A 31 -42.10 4.18 -38.94
C MET A 31 -41.03 3.32 -39.62
N THR A 32 -41.33 2.91 -40.84
CA THR A 32 -40.43 2.21 -41.76
C THR A 32 -40.04 3.12 -42.91
N ARG A 33 -38.73 3.09 -43.22
CA ARG A 33 -38.05 3.26 -44.53
C ARG A 33 -38.15 4.60 -45.28
N SER A 34 -36.99 5.14 -45.68
CA SER A 34 -36.35 4.83 -46.97
C SER A 34 -34.97 5.52 -47.12
N PRO A 35 -34.13 5.10 -48.10
CA PRO A 35 -32.66 5.27 -48.11
C PRO A 35 -32.17 6.33 -49.12
N GLN A 36 -30.90 6.74 -49.01
CA GLN A 36 -29.97 7.33 -50.02
C GLN A 36 -28.82 7.99 -49.22
N THR A 37 -27.52 7.99 -49.53
CA THR A 37 -26.70 7.72 -50.72
C THR A 37 -25.23 7.64 -50.29
N ALA A 38 -24.44 6.82 -50.99
CA ALA A 38 -22.99 6.76 -50.89
C ALA A 38 -22.29 7.88 -51.70
N ARG A 39 -21.11 8.35 -51.23
CA ARG A 39 -19.90 8.80 -51.99
C ARG A 39 -18.87 9.34 -50.97
N ARG A 40 -17.84 8.57 -50.61
CA ARG A 40 -16.46 8.48 -51.17
C ARG A 40 -15.45 9.50 -50.56
N PRO A 41 -14.15 9.12 -50.49
CA PRO A 41 -13.24 9.52 -49.42
C PRO A 41 -12.28 10.64 -49.82
N THR A 42 -11.74 11.36 -48.84
CA THR A 42 -10.56 12.20 -49.01
C THR A 42 -9.35 11.60 -48.29
N THR A 43 -8.35 11.25 -49.10
CA THR A 43 -7.04 10.78 -48.71
C THR A 43 -6.07 11.96 -48.51
N HIS A 44 -5.09 11.70 -47.64
CA HIS A 44 -3.76 12.30 -47.55
C HIS A 44 -3.61 13.79 -47.19
N ARG A 45 -3.03 14.02 -46.00
CA ARG A 45 -1.68 14.61 -45.96
C ARG A 45 -0.88 14.15 -44.75
N ARG A 46 0.24 13.49 -45.04
CA ARG A 46 1.38 13.27 -44.13
C ARG A 46 1.99 14.64 -43.79
N HIS A 47 2.27 14.89 -42.51
CA HIS A 47 3.40 15.73 -42.14
C HIS A 47 4.32 14.96 -41.21
N ARG A 48 5.57 14.84 -41.65
CA ARG A 48 6.69 14.23 -40.97
C ARG A 48 7.41 15.33 -40.18
N SER A 49 7.71 15.02 -38.92
CA SER A 49 8.91 15.38 -38.15
C SER A 49 9.41 16.83 -38.11
N GLN A 50 9.38 17.43 -36.91
CA GLN A 50 10.56 18.09 -36.33
C GLN A 50 10.68 17.70 -34.84
N SER A 51 11.92 17.45 -34.41
CA SER A 51 12.35 16.95 -33.10
C SER A 51 12.86 18.13 -32.22
N PRO A 52 13.42 17.95 -31.00
CA PRO A 52 12.86 18.54 -29.78
C PRO A 52 13.83 19.53 -29.11
N ALA A 53 13.36 20.73 -28.77
CA ALA A 53 14.18 21.71 -28.07
C ALA A 53 13.37 22.54 -27.05
N THR A 54 12.70 21.88 -26.10
CA THR A 54 12.07 22.59 -24.96
C THR A 54 12.05 21.81 -23.64
N ALA A 55 12.58 20.59 -23.57
CA ALA A 55 12.51 19.75 -22.36
C ALA A 55 13.58 20.06 -21.28
N ARG A 56 14.24 21.22 -21.29
CA ARG A 56 15.33 21.55 -20.33
C ARG A 56 15.12 22.76 -19.43
N MET A 57 13.95 23.43 -19.47
CA MET A 57 13.65 24.57 -18.58
C MET A 57 12.57 24.32 -17.53
N ALA A 58 11.91 23.16 -17.51
CA ALA A 58 10.89 22.86 -16.49
C ALA A 58 11.45 22.19 -15.22
N ALA A 59 12.66 21.61 -15.26
CA ALA A 59 13.26 20.90 -14.12
C ALA A 59 13.96 21.83 -13.11
N ALA A 60 14.29 23.07 -13.49
CA ALA A 60 15.00 24.01 -12.62
C ALA A 60 14.08 24.83 -11.69
N ALA A 61 12.77 24.85 -11.95
CA ALA A 61 11.80 25.60 -11.16
C ALA A 61 11.20 24.79 -9.98
N ALA A 62 11.29 23.46 -10.01
CA ALA A 62 10.74 22.59 -8.96
C ALA A 62 11.64 22.49 -7.70
N LEU A 63 12.94 22.75 -7.81
CA LEU A 63 13.87 22.65 -6.67
C LEU A 63 13.75 23.81 -5.65
N ARG A 64 13.03 24.89 -5.95
CA ARG A 64 12.91 26.05 -5.05
C ARG A 64 11.65 26.07 -4.18
N CYS A 65 10.72 25.14 -4.38
CA CYS A 65 9.46 25.10 -3.62
C CYS A 65 9.49 24.22 -2.37
N CYS A 66 10.55 23.43 -2.15
CA CYS A 66 10.58 22.44 -1.07
C CYS A 66 11.30 22.89 0.21
N PHE A 67 11.99 24.04 0.22
CA PHE A 67 12.62 24.60 1.42
C PHE A 67 12.64 26.14 1.35
N PRO A 68 11.77 26.88 2.06
CA PRO A 68 11.93 28.32 2.18
C PRO A 68 12.97 28.64 3.27
N GLY A 69 14.22 28.89 2.85
CA GLY A 69 15.32 29.32 3.74
C GLY A 69 15.98 30.61 3.27
N SER A 70 15.75 31.70 4.03
CA SER A 70 16.56 32.92 4.20
C SER A 70 17.36 33.49 3.01
N ALA A 71 16.79 34.48 2.33
CA ALA A 71 17.56 35.41 1.50
C ALA A 71 18.14 36.54 2.38
N ILE A 72 19.45 36.52 2.65
CA ILE A 72 20.20 37.68 3.15
C ILE A 72 20.90 38.33 1.94
N GLY A 73 20.64 39.63 1.76
CA GLY A 73 21.09 40.42 0.61
C GLY A 73 22.61 40.59 0.51
N SER A 74 23.10 40.58 -0.72
CA SER A 74 24.49 40.83 -1.09
C SER A 74 24.80 42.34 -1.12
N GLY A 75 25.37 42.85 -0.02
CA GLY A 75 26.04 44.14 0.04
C GLY A 75 27.55 43.99 -0.19
N PHE A 76 28.05 44.58 -1.26
CA PHE A 76 29.46 44.55 -1.69
C PHE A 76 30.28 45.56 -0.86
N VAL A 77 31.20 45.11 0.00
CA VAL A 77 32.25 45.96 0.62
C VAL A 77 33.57 45.19 0.67
N ARG A 78 34.65 45.83 0.20
CA ARG A 78 36.03 45.30 0.12
C ARG A 78 36.68 45.13 1.51
N PRO A 79 37.56 44.14 1.74
CA PRO A 79 38.26 44.02 3.03
C PRO A 79 39.62 44.73 3.02
N ASN A 80 39.98 45.29 4.17
CA ASN A 80 41.35 45.71 4.50
C ASN A 80 41.78 45.03 5.82
N SER A 81 42.99 44.46 5.78
CA SER A 81 43.96 44.18 6.86
C SER A 81 43.55 43.46 8.17
N SER A 82 44.10 42.25 8.29
CA SER A 82 44.87 41.69 9.43
C SER A 82 44.34 41.77 10.87
N THR A 83 43.91 40.62 11.39
CA THR A 83 44.19 40.18 12.77
C THR A 83 44.20 38.65 12.83
N ARG A 84 45.31 38.07 13.30
CA ARG A 84 45.42 36.65 13.66
C ARG A 84 44.69 36.44 14.99
N GLY A 85 43.60 35.66 14.96
CA GLY A 85 42.88 35.17 16.14
C GLY A 85 42.46 33.73 15.90
N GLY A 86 42.93 32.82 16.76
CA GLY A 86 42.72 31.38 16.66
C GLY A 86 41.23 31.04 16.54
N HIS A 87 40.87 30.38 15.43
CA HIS A 87 39.54 29.83 15.25
C HIS A 87 39.47 28.50 16.00
N ALA A 88 38.84 28.51 17.17
CA ALA A 88 38.16 27.32 17.66
C ALA A 88 37.17 26.90 16.56
N ALA A 89 37.29 25.67 16.08
CA ALA A 89 36.34 25.11 15.13
C ALA A 89 34.94 25.18 15.78
N ALA A 90 34.08 26.06 15.27
CA ALA A 90 32.67 26.00 15.57
C ALA A 90 32.19 24.62 15.10
N VAL A 91 31.88 23.76 16.06
CA VAL A 91 31.19 22.50 15.80
C VAL A 91 29.88 22.91 15.13
N ALA A 92 29.78 22.68 13.83
CA ALA A 92 28.53 22.88 13.11
C ALA A 92 27.45 22.11 13.87
N ALA A 93 26.35 22.78 14.23
CA ALA A 93 25.19 22.09 14.76
C ALA A 93 24.86 20.93 13.81
N PRO A 94 24.65 19.69 14.32
CA PRO A 94 24.41 18.55 13.47
C PRO A 94 23.28 18.89 12.49
N ALA A 95 23.51 18.64 11.20
CA ALA A 95 22.51 18.89 10.18
C ALA A 95 21.23 18.14 10.57
N ALA A 96 20.08 18.84 10.57
CA ALA A 96 18.80 18.27 10.95
C ALA A 96 18.53 16.98 10.14
N SER A 97 18.15 15.89 10.83
CA SER A 97 17.87 14.60 10.19
C SER A 97 16.73 14.69 9.18
N LEU A 98 16.53 13.67 8.35
CA LEU A 98 15.37 13.61 7.44
C LEU A 98 14.04 13.74 8.20
N GLY A 99 13.92 13.08 9.36
CA GLY A 99 12.78 13.21 10.26
C GLY A 99 12.52 14.67 10.65
N HIS A 100 13.53 15.37 11.17
CA HIS A 100 13.40 16.78 11.56
C HIS A 100 13.00 17.69 10.39
N ARG A 101 13.55 17.45 9.20
CA ARG A 101 13.26 18.28 8.01
C ARG A 101 11.86 18.08 7.45
N THR A 102 11.31 16.87 7.54
CA THR A 102 10.01 16.52 6.94
C THR A 102 8.86 16.61 7.93
N ARG A 103 9.11 16.52 9.25
CA ARG A 103 8.06 16.53 10.28
C ARG A 103 7.14 17.76 10.23
N VAL A 104 7.66 18.91 9.80
CA VAL A 104 6.87 20.14 9.64
C VAL A 104 5.74 20.00 8.61
N ASP A 105 5.88 19.07 7.66
CA ASP A 105 4.88 18.84 6.62
C ASP A 105 3.67 18.04 7.12
N PHE A 106 3.74 17.44 8.32
CA PHE A 106 2.72 16.58 8.92
C PHE A 106 2.06 17.24 10.14
N PRO A 107 1.00 18.06 9.95
CA PRO A 107 0.33 18.79 11.03
C PRO A 107 -0.09 17.95 12.24
N ILE A 108 -0.50 16.69 12.02
CA ILE A 108 -0.95 15.79 13.09
C ILE A 108 0.14 15.47 14.11
N LEU A 109 1.43 15.53 13.72
CA LEU A 109 2.57 15.20 14.58
C LEU A 109 2.92 16.32 15.58
N HIS A 110 2.24 17.47 15.49
CA HIS A 110 2.42 18.63 16.38
C HIS A 110 1.30 18.74 17.41
N GLN A 111 0.50 17.68 17.58
CA GLN A 111 -0.55 17.60 18.58
C GLN A 111 -0.02 17.06 19.92
N GLU A 112 -0.74 17.42 20.99
CA GLU A 112 -0.51 16.91 22.33
C GLU A 112 -1.77 16.17 22.81
N PHE A 113 -1.58 15.04 23.49
CA PHE A 113 -2.63 14.24 24.10
C PHE A 113 -2.28 14.01 25.57
N GLY A 114 -3.21 14.33 26.48
CA GLY A 114 -2.96 14.18 27.92
C GLY A 114 -1.80 15.03 28.47
N GLY A 115 -1.40 16.10 27.76
CA GLY A 115 -0.25 16.94 28.11
C GLY A 115 1.11 16.40 27.63
N ALA A 116 1.13 15.27 26.92
CA ALA A 116 2.31 14.72 26.28
C ALA A 116 2.29 14.98 24.76
N LYS A 117 3.47 15.25 24.18
CA LYS A 117 3.63 15.37 22.71
C LYS A 117 3.45 14.01 22.06
N LEU A 118 2.71 13.98 20.94
CA LEU A 118 2.49 12.74 20.20
C LEU A 118 3.80 12.15 19.67
N VAL A 119 4.09 10.90 20.04
CA VAL A 119 5.08 10.04 19.40
C VAL A 119 4.35 8.93 18.65
N TYR A 120 4.29 9.02 17.32
CA TYR A 120 3.48 8.11 16.50
C TYR A 120 4.32 7.00 15.87
N PHE A 121 4.26 5.79 16.46
CA PHE A 121 4.99 4.57 16.06
C PHE A 121 4.05 3.45 15.57
N ASP A 122 2.93 3.78 14.93
CA ASP A 122 2.00 2.80 14.33
C ASP A 122 1.91 2.93 12.79
N ASN A 123 3.02 3.35 12.17
CA ASN A 123 3.09 3.59 10.72
C ASN A 123 2.89 2.30 9.89
N GLY A 124 3.25 1.14 10.45
CA GLY A 124 3.02 -0.16 9.83
C GLY A 124 1.52 -0.53 9.74
N ALA A 125 0.64 0.19 10.43
CA ALA A 125 -0.81 0.12 10.26
C ALA A 125 -1.29 1.18 9.25
N THR A 126 -0.96 2.44 9.48
CA THR A 126 -1.20 3.54 8.52
C THR A 126 -0.20 4.68 8.72
N SER A 127 0.23 5.29 7.63
CA SER A 127 1.09 6.49 7.66
C SER A 127 0.28 7.75 7.97
N GLN A 128 0.99 8.85 8.29
CA GLN A 128 0.43 10.19 8.34
C GLN A 128 0.53 10.90 7.00
N LYS A 129 -0.16 12.05 6.84
CA LYS A 129 -0.35 12.72 5.55
C LYS A 129 0.36 14.07 5.54
N PRO A 130 1.21 14.36 4.54
CA PRO A 130 1.81 15.67 4.40
C PRO A 130 0.77 16.68 3.91
N SER A 131 1.00 17.96 4.22
CA SER A 131 0.09 19.06 3.89
C SER A 131 -0.14 19.23 2.39
N SER A 132 0.84 18.84 1.56
CA SER A 132 0.72 18.81 0.11
C SER A 132 -0.41 17.88 -0.37
N VAL A 133 -0.51 16.67 0.19
CA VAL A 133 -1.55 15.68 -0.14
C VAL A 133 -2.94 16.19 0.28
N MET A 134 -3.04 16.75 1.49
CA MET A 134 -4.30 17.32 2.00
C MET A 134 -4.78 18.48 1.12
N LYS A 135 -3.86 19.37 0.72
CA LYS A 135 -4.16 20.49 -0.18
C LYS A 135 -4.62 20.00 -1.55
N THR A 136 -4.01 18.97 -2.11
CA THR A 136 -4.43 18.39 -3.39
C THR A 136 -5.86 17.85 -3.34
N LEU A 137 -6.22 17.15 -2.25
CA LEU A 137 -7.59 16.66 -2.05
C LEU A 137 -8.60 17.82 -1.94
N ASP A 138 -8.29 18.84 -1.14
CA ASP A 138 -9.13 20.04 -1.01
C ASP A 138 -9.30 20.77 -2.35
N GLU A 139 -8.20 20.94 -3.11
CA GLU A 139 -8.23 21.62 -4.41
C GLU A 139 -9.09 20.85 -5.44
N TYR A 140 -8.97 19.53 -5.51
CA TYR A 140 -9.81 18.69 -6.36
C TYR A 140 -11.30 18.95 -6.09
N TYR A 141 -11.73 18.80 -4.83
CA TYR A 141 -13.13 18.93 -4.45
C TYR A 141 -13.66 20.36 -4.63
N ARG A 142 -12.85 21.39 -4.35
CA ARG A 142 -13.27 22.79 -4.49
C ARG A 142 -13.30 23.29 -5.93
N SER A 143 -12.44 22.76 -6.79
CA SER A 143 -12.11 23.45 -8.04
C SER A 143 -12.45 22.66 -9.30
N TYR A 144 -12.38 21.33 -9.29
CA TYR A 144 -12.57 20.55 -10.52
C TYR A 144 -13.14 19.13 -10.34
N ASN A 145 -13.80 18.85 -9.22
CA ASN A 145 -14.53 17.60 -9.03
C ASN A 145 -15.60 17.40 -10.12
N SER A 146 -15.52 16.25 -10.78
CA SER A 146 -16.45 15.78 -11.78
C SER A 146 -16.20 14.29 -12.00
N ASN A 147 -17.20 13.57 -12.51
CA ASN A 147 -16.95 12.20 -12.97
C ASN A 147 -15.96 12.20 -14.17
N VAL A 148 -15.26 11.08 -14.35
CA VAL A 148 -14.12 10.94 -15.28
C VAL A 148 -14.49 10.20 -16.57
N HIS A 149 -13.56 10.20 -17.53
CA HIS A 149 -13.59 9.52 -18.84
C HIS A 149 -14.58 10.06 -19.87
N ARG A 150 -15.89 9.87 -19.68
CA ARG A 150 -16.90 10.12 -20.74
C ARG A 150 -17.53 11.52 -20.69
N GLY A 151 -17.08 12.41 -19.81
CA GLY A 151 -17.59 13.78 -19.76
C GLY A 151 -16.83 14.71 -20.73
N ILE A 152 -17.59 15.47 -21.53
CA ILE A 152 -17.05 16.38 -22.55
C ILE A 152 -16.66 17.74 -21.95
N HIS A 153 -17.30 18.16 -20.86
CA HIS A 153 -17.10 19.48 -20.28
C HIS A 153 -15.76 19.63 -19.56
N THR A 154 -15.28 20.87 -19.44
CA THR A 154 -13.95 21.22 -18.94
C THR A 154 -13.60 20.61 -17.58
N LEU A 155 -14.55 20.56 -16.63
CA LEU A 155 -14.31 19.95 -15.31
C LEU A 155 -14.07 18.44 -15.41
N SER A 156 -14.84 17.72 -16.24
CA SER A 156 -14.64 16.28 -16.44
C SER A 156 -13.32 15.98 -17.13
N ALA A 157 -12.94 16.77 -18.14
CA ALA A 157 -11.64 16.65 -18.79
C ALA A 157 -10.50 16.86 -17.77
N LYS A 158 -10.55 17.92 -16.96
CA LYS A 158 -9.53 18.20 -15.93
C LYS A 158 -9.47 17.12 -14.85
N ALA A 159 -10.61 16.61 -14.39
CA ALA A 159 -10.66 15.50 -13.42
C ALA A 159 -10.06 14.22 -14.02
N THR A 160 -10.37 13.91 -15.28
CA THR A 160 -9.85 12.73 -15.99
C THR A 160 -8.34 12.82 -16.17
N ASP A 161 -7.83 13.98 -16.60
CA ASP A 161 -6.40 14.20 -16.78
C ASP A 161 -5.62 14.05 -15.47
N ALA A 162 -6.18 14.55 -14.36
CA ALA A 162 -5.58 14.43 -13.03
C ALA A 162 -5.61 12.98 -12.53
N TYR A 163 -6.73 12.27 -12.72
CA TYR A 163 -6.91 10.87 -12.34
C TYR A 163 -5.94 9.94 -13.10
N GLU A 164 -5.91 10.04 -14.43
CA GLU A 164 -4.95 9.27 -15.25
C GLU A 164 -3.51 9.73 -15.04
N GLY A 165 -3.31 11.00 -14.67
CA GLY A 165 -2.03 11.52 -14.21
C GLY A 165 -1.52 10.80 -12.96
N ALA A 166 -2.40 10.54 -12.00
CA ALA A 166 -2.05 9.75 -10.82
C ALA A 166 -1.69 8.31 -11.18
N ARG A 167 -2.40 7.67 -12.10
CA ARG A 167 -2.07 6.32 -12.58
C ARG A 167 -0.66 6.25 -13.17
N ARG A 168 -0.29 7.23 -14.01
CA ARG A 168 1.07 7.32 -14.58
C ARG A 168 2.13 7.50 -13.49
N LYS A 169 1.85 8.29 -12.46
CA LYS A 169 2.76 8.46 -11.32
C LYS A 169 2.97 7.15 -10.57
N VAL A 170 1.90 6.39 -10.29
CA VAL A 170 2.00 5.04 -9.68
C VAL A 170 2.87 4.13 -10.55
N ALA A 171 2.61 4.09 -11.85
CA ALA A 171 3.36 3.26 -12.79
C ALA A 171 4.86 3.61 -12.77
N SER A 172 5.20 4.90 -12.86
CA SER A 172 6.61 5.35 -12.79
C SER A 172 7.24 5.08 -11.43
N PHE A 173 6.50 5.22 -10.33
CA PHE A 173 7.01 5.03 -8.98
C PHE A 173 7.48 3.60 -8.70
N VAL A 174 6.80 2.61 -9.29
CA VAL A 174 7.19 1.20 -9.18
C VAL A 174 7.92 0.66 -10.41
N ASN A 175 8.26 1.55 -11.36
CA ASN A 175 8.86 1.22 -12.65
C ASN A 175 8.07 0.18 -13.47
N ALA A 176 6.73 0.29 -13.54
CA ALA A 176 5.91 -0.49 -14.46
C ALA A 176 6.17 -0.05 -15.91
N ALA A 177 6.07 -1.00 -16.87
CA ALA A 177 6.39 -0.73 -18.27
C ALA A 177 5.31 0.11 -18.96
N ASP A 178 4.05 -0.06 -18.53
CA ASP A 178 2.90 0.70 -19.03
C ASP A 178 1.97 1.08 -17.87
N SER A 179 1.46 2.31 -17.86
CA SER A 179 0.43 2.72 -16.89
C SER A 179 -0.85 1.90 -16.94
N ARG A 180 -1.14 1.21 -18.04
CA ARG A 180 -2.25 0.26 -18.16
C ARG A 180 -2.08 -1.01 -17.32
N GLU A 181 -0.87 -1.25 -16.82
CA GLU A 181 -0.55 -2.32 -15.87
C GLU A 181 -0.97 -1.99 -14.44
N ILE A 182 -1.43 -0.76 -14.18
CA ILE A 182 -1.89 -0.30 -12.88
C ILE A 182 -3.41 -0.26 -12.84
N VAL A 183 -3.99 -1.08 -11.96
CA VAL A 183 -5.42 -1.09 -11.60
C VAL A 183 -5.60 -0.49 -10.22
N PHE A 184 -6.45 0.52 -10.10
CA PHE A 184 -6.84 1.08 -8.81
C PHE A 184 -7.87 0.20 -8.11
N THR A 185 -7.68 0.05 -6.81
CA THR A 185 -8.60 -0.63 -5.89
C THR A 185 -8.77 0.22 -4.64
N ARG A 186 -9.62 -0.18 -3.71
CA ARG A 186 -9.80 0.46 -2.40
C ARG A 186 -8.59 0.29 -1.49
N ASN A 187 -7.87 -0.82 -1.62
CA ASN A 187 -6.65 -1.17 -0.90
C ASN A 187 -6.00 -2.44 -1.50
N ALA A 188 -4.82 -2.79 -1.02
CA ALA A 188 -4.12 -4.01 -1.42
C ALA A 188 -4.93 -5.29 -1.15
N THR A 189 -5.78 -5.32 -0.11
CA THR A 189 -6.65 -6.48 0.15
C THR A 189 -7.62 -6.73 -1.01
N GLU A 190 -8.24 -5.69 -1.54
CA GLU A 190 -9.10 -5.82 -2.73
C GLU A 190 -8.29 -6.20 -3.97
N ALA A 191 -7.07 -5.68 -4.12
CA ALA A 191 -6.16 -6.07 -5.20
C ALA A 191 -5.80 -7.57 -5.16
N ILE A 192 -5.51 -8.13 -3.99
CA ILE A 192 -5.26 -9.58 -3.83
C ILE A 192 -6.52 -10.38 -4.16
N ASN A 193 -7.69 -9.91 -3.71
CA ASN A 193 -8.96 -10.55 -4.05
C ASN A 193 -9.24 -10.51 -5.55
N LEU A 194 -8.93 -9.41 -6.24
CA LEU A 194 -9.04 -9.31 -7.69
C LEU A 194 -8.23 -10.43 -8.35
N VAL A 195 -6.95 -10.59 -8.00
CA VAL A 195 -6.12 -11.69 -8.55
C VAL A 195 -6.72 -13.06 -8.21
N ALA A 196 -7.08 -13.28 -6.95
CA ALA A 196 -7.62 -14.57 -6.49
C ALA A 196 -8.91 -14.95 -7.26
N TYR A 197 -9.85 -14.03 -7.41
CA TYR A 197 -11.14 -14.31 -8.06
C TYR A 197 -11.03 -14.34 -9.59
N SER A 198 -10.36 -13.36 -10.19
CA SER A 198 -10.25 -13.25 -11.65
C SER A 198 -9.29 -14.29 -12.22
N TRP A 199 -8.03 -14.27 -11.76
CA TRP A 199 -7.00 -15.18 -12.25
C TRP A 199 -7.12 -16.55 -11.58
N GLY A 200 -7.26 -16.60 -10.25
CA GLY A 200 -7.21 -17.84 -9.48
C GLY A 200 -8.34 -18.82 -9.83
N LEU A 201 -9.60 -18.38 -9.88
CA LEU A 201 -10.73 -19.28 -10.24
C LEU A 201 -10.61 -19.81 -11.68
N SER A 202 -10.05 -19.01 -12.58
CA SER A 202 -9.88 -19.38 -13.99
C SER A 202 -8.75 -20.38 -14.18
N ASN A 203 -7.67 -20.28 -13.41
CA ASN A 203 -6.41 -20.99 -13.67
C ASN A 203 -6.08 -22.12 -12.68
N ILE A 204 -6.61 -22.09 -11.46
CA ILE A 204 -6.32 -23.09 -10.42
C ILE A 204 -7.38 -24.20 -10.45
N LYS A 205 -6.93 -25.45 -10.36
CA LYS A 205 -7.75 -26.66 -10.42
C LYS A 205 -7.46 -27.60 -9.24
N GLN A 206 -8.25 -28.65 -9.14
CA GLN A 206 -8.10 -29.66 -8.10
C GLN A 206 -6.70 -30.29 -8.15
N GLY A 207 -6.05 -30.36 -6.99
CA GLY A 207 -4.70 -30.92 -6.86
C GLY A 207 -3.56 -29.95 -7.17
N ASP A 208 -3.84 -28.73 -7.62
CA ASP A 208 -2.85 -27.66 -7.70
C ASP A 208 -2.44 -27.15 -6.30
N GLU A 209 -1.29 -26.51 -6.24
CA GLU A 209 -0.69 -25.99 -5.01
C GLU A 209 -0.50 -24.46 -5.10
N ILE A 210 -0.82 -23.79 -4.01
CA ILE A 210 -0.56 -22.36 -3.79
C ILE A 210 0.41 -22.25 -2.62
N LEU A 211 1.58 -21.65 -2.85
CA LEU A 211 2.64 -21.55 -1.87
C LEU A 211 2.62 -20.19 -1.18
N LEU A 212 2.66 -20.20 0.15
CA LEU A 212 2.68 -19.03 1.04
C LEU A 212 3.80 -19.21 2.07
N THR A 213 4.12 -18.16 2.83
CA THR A 213 4.88 -18.30 4.09
C THR A 213 3.95 -18.33 5.31
N VAL A 214 4.41 -18.83 6.45
CA VAL A 214 3.68 -18.68 7.72
C VAL A 214 3.59 -17.22 8.19
N ALA A 215 4.40 -16.33 7.62
CA ALA A 215 4.49 -14.90 7.95
C ALA A 215 3.57 -14.00 7.13
N GLU A 216 2.69 -14.57 6.31
CA GLU A 216 1.76 -13.79 5.49
C GLU A 216 0.73 -13.01 6.31
N HIS A 217 0.40 -11.81 5.80
CA HIS A 217 -0.73 -11.03 6.26
C HIS A 217 -2.04 -11.75 5.92
N HIS A 218 -3.10 -11.56 6.72
CA HIS A 218 -4.40 -12.20 6.53
C HIS A 218 -4.99 -11.95 5.13
N SER A 219 -4.81 -10.75 4.59
CA SER A 219 -5.21 -10.40 3.21
C SER A 219 -4.50 -11.22 2.14
N ALA A 220 -3.29 -11.73 2.40
CA ALA A 220 -2.55 -12.62 1.51
C ALA A 220 -2.84 -14.11 1.78
N ILE A 221 -3.66 -14.45 2.78
CA ILE A 221 -4.03 -15.83 3.14
C ILE A 221 -5.48 -16.12 2.78
N VAL A 222 -6.42 -15.33 3.33
CA VAL A 222 -7.86 -15.62 3.32
C VAL A 222 -8.44 -15.72 1.91
N PRO A 223 -8.09 -14.84 0.94
CA PRO A 223 -8.58 -14.99 -0.43
C PRO A 223 -8.20 -16.33 -1.04
N TRP A 224 -6.98 -16.81 -0.80
CA TRP A 224 -6.51 -18.08 -1.32
C TRP A 224 -7.10 -19.29 -0.60
N GLN A 225 -7.50 -19.15 0.67
CA GLN A 225 -8.34 -20.15 1.33
C GLN A 225 -9.70 -20.29 0.63
N PHE A 226 -10.32 -19.20 0.19
CA PHE A 226 -11.56 -19.27 -0.59
C PHE A 226 -11.35 -19.96 -1.94
N ILE A 227 -10.21 -19.70 -2.60
CA ILE A 227 -9.88 -20.35 -3.88
C ILE A 227 -9.69 -21.85 -3.69
N THR A 228 -8.97 -22.31 -2.67
CA THR A 228 -8.79 -23.75 -2.42
C THR A 228 -10.10 -24.46 -2.10
N GLN A 229 -10.98 -23.83 -1.31
CA GLN A 229 -12.32 -24.35 -1.02
C GLN A 229 -13.20 -24.51 -2.28
N LYS A 230 -13.04 -23.64 -3.28
CA LYS A 230 -13.82 -23.67 -4.53
C LYS A 230 -13.23 -24.58 -5.61
N THR A 231 -11.91 -24.74 -5.63
CA THR A 231 -11.19 -25.41 -6.73
C THR A 231 -10.68 -26.81 -6.35
N GLY A 232 -10.56 -27.11 -5.05
CA GLY A 232 -9.91 -28.32 -4.57
C GLY A 232 -8.37 -28.28 -4.63
N ALA A 233 -7.78 -27.10 -4.84
CA ALA A 233 -6.33 -26.87 -4.66
C ALA A 233 -5.94 -26.90 -3.18
N THR A 234 -4.64 -26.84 -2.88
CA THR A 234 -4.13 -26.85 -1.51
C THR A 234 -3.18 -25.69 -1.23
N LEU A 235 -3.19 -25.19 0.01
CA LEU A 235 -2.20 -24.22 0.48
C LEU A 235 -1.00 -24.96 1.07
N LYS A 236 0.21 -24.55 0.69
CA LYS A 236 1.48 -24.99 1.27
C LYS A 236 2.13 -23.80 1.96
N TYR A 237 2.66 -24.02 3.16
CA TYR A 237 3.27 -22.96 3.96
C TYR A 237 4.75 -23.23 4.17
N VAL A 238 5.57 -22.24 3.84
CA VAL A 238 6.99 -22.15 4.18
C VAL A 238 7.10 -21.71 5.64
N GLY A 239 7.81 -22.49 6.44
CA GLY A 239 8.11 -22.21 7.85
C GLY A 239 9.19 -21.14 8.02
N LEU A 240 9.67 -20.98 9.25
CA LEU A 240 10.72 -20.04 9.59
C LEU A 240 12.05 -20.77 9.85
N THR A 241 13.16 -20.09 9.61
CA THR A 241 14.48 -20.47 10.10
C THR A 241 14.60 -20.15 11.60
N LYS A 242 15.78 -20.43 12.19
CA LYS A 242 16.08 -20.09 13.59
C LYS A 242 16.16 -18.58 13.85
N GLU A 243 16.48 -17.82 12.81
CA GLU A 243 16.56 -16.36 12.80
C GLU A 243 15.19 -15.71 12.57
N GLU A 244 14.11 -16.50 12.64
CA GLU A 244 12.73 -16.05 12.49
C GLU A 244 12.48 -15.32 11.15
N VAL A 245 13.06 -15.83 10.06
CA VAL A 245 12.77 -15.43 8.68
C VAL A 245 12.18 -16.61 7.90
N PRO A 246 11.33 -16.40 6.88
CA PRO A 246 10.86 -17.51 6.05
C PRO A 246 12.02 -18.28 5.41
N ASP A 247 11.98 -19.61 5.47
CA ASP A 247 13.04 -20.48 4.97
C ASP A 247 13.01 -20.56 3.43
N ILE A 248 13.92 -19.82 2.78
CA ILE A 248 13.99 -19.70 1.33
C ILE A 248 14.38 -21.03 0.66
N GLU A 249 15.22 -21.84 1.29
CA GLU A 249 15.57 -23.16 0.75
C GLU A 249 14.40 -24.13 0.86
N GLN A 250 13.62 -24.07 1.95
CA GLN A 250 12.36 -24.80 2.04
C GLN A 250 11.36 -24.34 0.96
N LEU A 251 11.22 -23.02 0.74
CA LEU A 251 10.37 -22.48 -0.33
C LEU A 251 10.75 -23.09 -1.68
N LYS A 252 12.03 -23.04 -2.02
CA LYS A 252 12.56 -23.60 -3.26
C LYS A 252 12.33 -25.10 -3.38
N GLY A 253 12.48 -25.85 -2.29
CA GLY A 253 12.22 -27.29 -2.25
C GLY A 253 10.73 -27.67 -2.35
N LEU A 254 9.82 -26.76 -1.97
CA LEU A 254 8.36 -26.96 -2.09
C LEU A 254 7.82 -26.65 -3.49
N LEU A 255 8.59 -25.96 -4.35
CA LEU A 255 8.19 -25.69 -5.72
C LEU A 255 8.12 -27.01 -6.52
N SER A 256 6.97 -27.24 -7.16
CA SER A 256 6.71 -28.42 -7.97
C SER A 256 5.93 -28.06 -9.23
N ASN A 257 5.74 -29.02 -10.13
CA ASN A 257 4.87 -28.84 -11.31
C ASN A 257 3.38 -28.64 -10.95
N LYS A 258 3.00 -28.87 -9.68
CA LYS A 258 1.66 -28.58 -9.16
C LYS A 258 1.55 -27.15 -8.64
N THR A 259 2.66 -26.46 -8.37
CA THR A 259 2.63 -25.08 -7.91
C THR A 259 2.12 -24.18 -9.03
N LYS A 260 0.99 -23.50 -8.79
CA LYS A 260 0.40 -22.55 -9.76
C LYS A 260 0.61 -21.10 -9.36
N MET A 261 0.69 -20.84 -8.07
CA MET A 261 0.81 -19.49 -7.53
C MET A 261 1.71 -19.51 -6.30
N VAL A 262 2.60 -18.52 -6.23
CA VAL A 262 3.40 -18.19 -5.04
C VAL A 262 2.93 -16.82 -4.57
N VAL A 263 2.47 -16.73 -3.33
CA VAL A 263 1.90 -15.52 -2.72
C VAL A 263 2.74 -15.20 -1.51
N VAL A 264 3.55 -14.14 -1.61
CA VAL A 264 4.50 -13.81 -0.55
C VAL A 264 4.60 -12.30 -0.34
N HIS A 265 4.85 -11.90 0.88
CA HIS A 265 5.22 -10.53 1.20
C HIS A 265 6.60 -10.17 0.63
N HIS A 266 6.78 -8.93 0.17
CA HIS A 266 8.11 -8.41 -0.09
C HIS A 266 8.85 -8.17 1.22
N VAL A 267 8.16 -7.57 2.19
CA VAL A 267 8.66 -7.25 3.54
C VAL A 267 7.58 -7.59 4.57
N SER A 268 7.93 -8.33 5.61
CA SER A 268 6.99 -8.75 6.65
C SER A 268 6.57 -7.58 7.54
N ASN A 269 5.26 -7.43 7.79
CA ASN A 269 4.72 -6.38 8.66
C ASN A 269 4.91 -6.63 10.17
N VAL A 270 5.47 -7.79 10.54
CA VAL A 270 5.73 -8.21 11.92
C VAL A 270 7.22 -8.46 12.12
N LEU A 271 7.81 -9.31 11.29
CA LEU A 271 9.22 -9.71 11.44
C LEU A 271 10.17 -8.62 10.92
N GLY A 272 9.69 -7.71 10.07
CA GLY A 272 10.52 -6.71 9.41
C GLY A 272 11.51 -7.28 8.39
N SER A 273 11.55 -8.60 8.21
CA SER A 273 12.40 -9.30 7.25
C SER A 273 11.92 -9.09 5.81
N MET A 274 12.87 -9.19 4.87
CA MET A 274 12.64 -9.06 3.45
C MET A 274 12.88 -10.40 2.73
N LEU A 275 12.07 -10.71 1.72
CA LEU A 275 12.26 -11.88 0.87
C LEU A 275 13.03 -11.54 -0.41
N PRO A 276 13.88 -12.45 -0.93
CA PRO A 276 14.57 -12.28 -2.20
C PRO A 276 13.62 -12.54 -3.38
N ILE A 277 12.75 -11.57 -3.67
CA ILE A 277 11.65 -11.72 -4.64
C ILE A 277 12.15 -12.07 -6.05
N GLU A 278 13.26 -11.47 -6.51
CA GLU A 278 13.83 -11.75 -7.84
C GLU A 278 14.21 -13.24 -8.00
N GLU A 279 14.78 -13.84 -6.95
CA GLU A 279 15.14 -15.25 -6.92
C GLU A 279 13.90 -16.14 -6.86
N ILE A 280 12.93 -15.79 -6.00
CA ILE A 280 11.65 -16.52 -5.88
C ILE A 280 10.91 -16.53 -7.22
N VAL A 281 10.86 -15.40 -7.92
CA VAL A 281 10.28 -15.29 -9.26
C VAL A 281 11.02 -16.18 -10.24
N THR A 282 12.36 -16.17 -10.21
CA THR A 282 13.19 -16.99 -11.09
C THR A 282 12.90 -18.48 -10.91
N TRP A 283 12.79 -18.97 -9.66
CA TRP A 283 12.50 -20.38 -9.40
C TRP A 283 11.05 -20.73 -9.74
N SER A 284 10.10 -19.86 -9.40
CA SER A 284 8.66 -20.07 -9.68
C SER A 284 8.40 -20.20 -11.18
N LYS A 285 9.03 -19.36 -12.00
CA LYS A 285 8.93 -19.42 -13.47
C LYS A 285 9.40 -20.76 -14.05
N ARG A 286 10.40 -21.42 -13.44
CA ARG A 286 10.90 -22.73 -13.91
C ARG A 286 9.87 -23.85 -13.79
N VAL A 287 8.94 -23.74 -12.84
CA VAL A 287 7.84 -24.71 -12.68
C VAL A 287 6.52 -24.22 -13.30
N GLY A 288 6.54 -23.05 -13.94
CA GLY A 288 5.35 -22.43 -14.56
C GLY A 288 4.41 -21.76 -13.56
N ALA A 289 4.83 -21.54 -12.31
CA ALA A 289 4.05 -20.84 -11.30
C ALA A 289 4.11 -19.32 -11.51
N LYS A 290 3.02 -18.64 -11.17
CA LYS A 290 2.92 -17.18 -11.11
C LYS A 290 3.27 -16.66 -9.73
N VAL A 291 3.72 -15.42 -9.63
CA VAL A 291 4.09 -14.79 -8.35
C VAL A 291 3.27 -13.53 -8.09
N LEU A 292 2.59 -13.51 -6.95
CA LEU A 292 1.95 -12.32 -6.37
C LEU A 292 2.78 -11.84 -5.18
N VAL A 293 3.22 -10.59 -5.26
CA VAL A 293 4.01 -9.93 -4.20
C VAL A 293 3.14 -8.95 -3.41
N ASP A 294 2.96 -9.21 -2.11
CA ASP A 294 2.41 -8.21 -1.18
C ASP A 294 3.51 -7.21 -0.81
N ALA A 295 3.47 -6.03 -1.43
CA ALA A 295 4.48 -5.00 -1.30
C ALA A 295 4.05 -3.86 -0.37
N CYS A 296 3.04 -4.08 0.48
CA CYS A 296 2.51 -3.06 1.39
C CYS A 296 3.50 -2.48 2.40
N GLN A 297 4.63 -3.16 2.66
CA GLN A 297 5.70 -2.71 3.56
C GLN A 297 7.03 -2.46 2.83
N SER A 298 7.07 -2.55 1.50
CA SER A 298 8.26 -2.17 0.72
C SER A 298 8.02 -0.87 -0.04
N VAL A 299 6.92 -0.78 -0.81
CA VAL A 299 6.58 0.42 -1.61
C VAL A 299 6.65 1.74 -0.81
N PRO A 300 6.23 1.81 0.48
CA PRO A 300 6.37 3.05 1.24
C PRO A 300 7.78 3.39 1.72
N HIS A 301 8.70 2.42 1.73
CA HIS A 301 9.92 2.44 2.55
C HIS A 301 11.21 2.25 1.74
N MET A 302 11.11 1.80 0.49
CA MET A 302 12.26 1.55 -0.37
C MET A 302 11.89 1.70 -1.86
N PRO A 303 12.88 1.89 -2.76
CA PRO A 303 12.65 1.76 -4.18
C PRO A 303 12.13 0.36 -4.54
N VAL A 304 11.13 0.30 -5.40
CA VAL A 304 10.57 -0.95 -5.93
C VAL A 304 10.57 -0.87 -7.46
N ASP A 305 11.15 -1.89 -8.09
CA ASP A 305 11.20 -2.00 -9.55
C ASP A 305 10.52 -3.31 -9.97
N VAL A 306 9.26 -3.22 -10.42
CA VAL A 306 8.47 -4.40 -10.80
C VAL A 306 9.06 -5.13 -12.00
N GLN A 307 9.74 -4.42 -12.91
CA GLN A 307 10.40 -5.03 -14.07
C GLN A 307 11.61 -5.83 -13.63
N LYS A 308 12.43 -5.29 -12.72
CA LYS A 308 13.57 -6.02 -12.14
C LYS A 308 13.11 -7.23 -11.32
N LEU A 309 12.11 -7.04 -10.44
CA LEU A 309 11.54 -8.14 -9.65
C LEU A 309 10.94 -9.23 -10.54
N GLY A 310 10.38 -8.84 -11.69
CA GLY A 310 9.77 -9.76 -12.66
C GLY A 310 8.51 -10.47 -12.16
N ALA A 311 7.90 -9.96 -11.10
CA ALA A 311 6.68 -10.49 -10.50
C ALA A 311 5.49 -10.34 -11.45
N ASP A 312 4.61 -11.34 -11.50
CA ASP A 312 3.41 -11.28 -12.34
C ASP A 312 2.38 -10.29 -11.77
N PHE A 313 2.29 -10.21 -10.43
CA PHE A 313 1.45 -9.26 -9.71
C PHE A 313 2.19 -8.63 -8.53
N LEU A 314 1.92 -7.35 -8.27
CA LEU A 314 2.37 -6.65 -7.07
C LEU A 314 1.24 -5.78 -6.53
N VAL A 315 1.04 -5.74 -5.22
CA VAL A 315 -0.04 -4.95 -4.59
C VAL A 315 0.50 -4.00 -3.52
N ALA A 316 -0.13 -2.84 -3.39
CA ALA A 316 0.14 -1.92 -2.28
C ALA A 316 -1.06 -1.02 -1.95
N SER A 317 -1.02 -0.40 -0.77
CA SER A 317 -2.08 0.46 -0.23
C SER A 317 -1.60 1.88 -0.03
N SER A 318 -2.36 2.87 -0.52
CA SER A 318 -1.99 4.29 -0.46
C SER A 318 -1.83 4.80 0.98
N HIS A 319 -2.70 4.35 1.89
CA HIS A 319 -2.70 4.82 3.28
C HIS A 319 -1.42 4.48 4.06
N LYS A 320 -0.57 3.59 3.56
CA LYS A 320 0.75 3.28 4.15
C LYS A 320 1.89 4.12 3.59
N MET A 321 1.67 4.87 2.52
CA MET A 321 2.68 5.66 1.80
C MET A 321 2.24 7.13 1.66
N CYS A 322 1.91 7.76 2.78
CA CYS A 322 1.48 9.16 2.90
C CYS A 322 0.18 9.56 2.19
N GLY A 323 -0.44 8.65 1.43
CA GLY A 323 -1.67 8.91 0.69
C GLY A 323 -2.96 8.66 1.49
N PRO A 324 -4.12 8.99 0.89
CA PRO A 324 -5.42 8.83 1.53
C PRO A 324 -5.80 7.36 1.76
N THR A 325 -6.77 7.14 2.65
CA THR A 325 -7.49 5.87 2.70
C THR A 325 -8.41 5.73 1.49
N GLY A 326 -8.95 4.52 1.27
CA GLY A 326 -9.94 4.30 0.20
C GLY A 326 -9.35 4.11 -1.21
N VAL A 327 -8.01 4.16 -1.36
CA VAL A 327 -7.32 3.79 -2.60
C VAL A 327 -6.07 2.94 -2.34
N GLY A 328 -5.80 2.03 -3.25
CA GLY A 328 -4.60 1.22 -3.39
C GLY A 328 -4.42 0.85 -4.85
N PHE A 329 -3.44 0.02 -5.16
CA PHE A 329 -3.25 -0.44 -6.53
C PHE A 329 -2.80 -1.90 -6.60
N MET A 330 -3.12 -2.49 -7.75
CA MET A 330 -2.51 -3.70 -8.26
C MET A 330 -1.69 -3.34 -9.49
N HIS A 331 -0.42 -3.73 -9.50
CA HIS A 331 0.34 -3.92 -10.72
C HIS A 331 0.13 -5.36 -11.20
N GLY A 332 -0.12 -5.54 -12.49
CA GLY A 332 0.01 -6.82 -13.17
C GLY A 332 0.48 -6.61 -14.59
N THR A 333 1.34 -7.49 -15.12
CA THR A 333 1.85 -7.31 -16.48
C THR A 333 0.69 -7.24 -17.49
N PHE A 334 0.84 -6.47 -18.56
CA PHE A 334 -0.26 -6.25 -19.50
C PHE A 334 -0.79 -7.57 -20.08
N GLU A 335 0.10 -8.54 -20.34
CA GLU A 335 -0.26 -9.90 -20.76
C GLU A 335 -1.13 -10.61 -19.72
N MET A 336 -0.73 -10.57 -18.44
CA MET A 336 -1.48 -11.20 -17.36
C MET A 336 -2.87 -10.57 -17.20
N LEU A 337 -2.94 -9.23 -17.16
CA LEU A 337 -4.22 -8.52 -17.07
C LEU A 337 -5.13 -8.78 -18.27
N SER A 338 -4.57 -8.89 -19.47
CA SER A 338 -5.36 -9.15 -20.69
C SER A 338 -5.98 -10.56 -20.68
N SER A 339 -5.30 -11.52 -20.05
CA SER A 339 -5.77 -12.92 -19.90
C SER A 339 -6.82 -13.12 -18.81
N MET A 340 -7.06 -12.11 -17.99
CA MET A 340 -7.91 -12.16 -16.81
C MET A 340 -9.37 -11.75 -17.11
N GLU A 341 -10.30 -12.51 -16.54
CA GLU A 341 -11.74 -12.22 -16.59
C GLU A 341 -12.12 -11.07 -15.67
N PRO A 342 -13.17 -10.28 -15.94
CA PRO A 342 -13.60 -9.21 -15.04
C PRO A 342 -13.91 -9.71 -13.62
N PHE A 343 -13.55 -8.91 -12.61
CA PHE A 343 -13.82 -9.22 -11.20
C PHE A 343 -15.15 -8.62 -10.73
N LEU A 344 -15.28 -7.30 -10.79
CA LEU A 344 -16.52 -6.57 -10.52
C LEU A 344 -17.18 -6.21 -11.84
N GLY A 345 -18.51 -6.31 -11.92
CA GLY A 345 -19.30 -5.96 -13.09
C GLY A 345 -20.13 -4.70 -12.87
N GLY A 346 -20.19 -3.81 -13.87
CA GLY A 346 -20.96 -2.57 -13.79
C GLY A 346 -20.61 -1.59 -14.90
N GLY A 347 -20.91 -0.31 -14.68
CA GLY A 347 -20.49 0.78 -15.59
C GLY A 347 -18.97 0.93 -15.67
N GLU A 348 -18.49 1.73 -16.63
CA GLU A 348 -17.07 2.01 -16.94
C GLU A 348 -16.25 0.82 -17.48
N MET A 349 -16.41 -0.37 -16.92
CA MET A 349 -15.60 -1.56 -17.27
C MET A 349 -16.05 -2.31 -18.55
N ILE A 350 -17.22 -1.95 -19.08
CA ILE A 350 -17.79 -2.53 -20.30
C ILE A 350 -17.26 -1.84 -21.55
N ALA A 351 -17.33 -2.54 -22.69
CA ALA A 351 -17.26 -1.93 -24.01
C ALA A 351 -18.68 -1.71 -24.57
N ASP A 352 -19.48 -2.78 -24.62
CA ASP A 352 -20.90 -2.74 -25.01
C ASP A 352 -21.77 -3.59 -24.07
N VAL A 353 -23.03 -3.18 -23.88
CA VAL A 353 -24.03 -3.91 -23.07
C VAL A 353 -25.25 -4.21 -23.94
N PHE A 354 -25.64 -5.48 -23.99
CA PHE A 354 -26.82 -5.99 -24.69
C PHE A 354 -27.76 -6.68 -23.70
N ASN A 355 -28.96 -7.07 -24.15
CA ASN A 355 -29.95 -7.74 -23.30
C ASN A 355 -29.43 -9.07 -22.71
N GLU A 356 -28.69 -9.86 -23.49
CA GLU A 356 -28.25 -11.22 -23.10
C GLU A 356 -26.78 -11.33 -22.70
N LYS A 357 -25.94 -10.35 -23.05
CA LYS A 357 -24.49 -10.37 -22.82
C LYS A 357 -23.88 -8.97 -22.79
N SER A 358 -22.66 -8.88 -22.26
CA SER A 358 -21.81 -7.69 -22.36
C SER A 358 -20.45 -8.05 -22.94
N THR A 359 -19.79 -7.07 -23.54
CA THR A 359 -18.36 -7.10 -23.91
C THR A 359 -17.60 -6.18 -22.96
N TYR A 360 -16.32 -6.46 -22.72
CA TYR A 360 -15.55 -5.77 -21.69
C TYR A 360 -14.45 -4.90 -22.30
N ALA A 361 -14.12 -3.81 -21.63
CA ALA A 361 -12.98 -2.98 -21.98
C ALA A 361 -11.66 -3.76 -21.81
N GLU A 362 -10.58 -3.20 -22.35
CA GLU A 362 -9.22 -3.66 -22.04
C GLU A 362 -8.78 -3.23 -20.64
N PRO A 363 -7.74 -3.86 -20.06
CA PRO A 363 -7.11 -3.36 -18.85
C PRO A 363 -6.56 -1.93 -19.03
N PRO A 364 -6.60 -1.10 -17.99
CA PRO A 364 -7.02 -1.42 -16.62
C PRO A 364 -8.54 -1.28 -16.40
N SER A 365 -9.25 -0.60 -17.29
CA SER A 365 -10.68 -0.27 -17.13
C SER A 365 -11.56 -1.50 -16.93
N ARG A 366 -11.20 -2.66 -17.51
CA ARG A 366 -11.86 -3.96 -17.26
C ARG A 366 -12.09 -4.27 -15.77
N PHE A 367 -11.21 -3.77 -14.90
CA PHE A 367 -11.19 -4.08 -13.48
C PHE A 367 -11.67 -2.92 -12.58
N GLU A 368 -12.04 -1.79 -13.16
CA GLU A 368 -12.42 -0.57 -12.43
C GLU A 368 -13.92 -0.28 -12.66
N ALA A 369 -14.77 -1.12 -12.08
CA ALA A 369 -16.21 -1.05 -12.26
C ALA A 369 -16.85 0.10 -11.46
N GLY A 370 -17.63 0.94 -12.14
CA GLY A 370 -18.34 2.07 -11.54
C GLY A 370 -17.48 3.33 -11.40
N THR A 371 -18.03 4.35 -10.75
CA THR A 371 -17.29 5.60 -10.49
C THR A 371 -16.16 5.31 -9.48
N PRO A 372 -14.89 5.62 -9.82
CA PRO A 372 -13.77 5.30 -8.94
C PRO A 372 -13.61 6.31 -7.80
N ALA A 373 -12.68 6.04 -6.89
CA ALA A 373 -12.23 6.97 -5.86
C ALA A 373 -11.33 8.07 -6.47
N ILE A 374 -11.94 8.99 -7.24
CA ILE A 374 -11.23 9.95 -8.10
C ILE A 374 -10.32 10.87 -7.28
N GLY A 375 -10.87 11.50 -6.25
CA GLY A 375 -10.13 12.42 -5.39
C GLY A 375 -9.00 11.72 -4.67
N GLU A 376 -9.27 10.51 -4.17
CA GLU A 376 -8.31 9.69 -3.45
C GLU A 376 -7.15 9.26 -4.36
N ALA A 377 -7.42 8.85 -5.60
CA ALA A 377 -6.37 8.52 -6.57
C ALA A 377 -5.49 9.75 -6.90
N ILE A 378 -6.10 10.94 -7.07
CA ILE A 378 -5.36 12.18 -7.30
C ILE A 378 -4.48 12.53 -6.08
N GLY A 379 -5.05 12.43 -4.86
CA GLY A 379 -4.31 12.63 -3.61
C GLY A 379 -3.18 11.60 -3.44
N PHE A 380 -3.38 10.36 -3.87
CA PHE A 380 -2.35 9.35 -3.90
C PHE A 380 -1.22 9.70 -4.88
N GLY A 381 -1.54 10.25 -6.05
CA GLY A 381 -0.54 10.80 -6.97
C GLY A 381 0.30 11.92 -6.34
N ALA A 382 -0.30 12.78 -5.51
CA ALA A 382 0.46 13.80 -4.76
C ALA A 382 1.35 13.22 -3.66
N ALA A 383 0.93 12.11 -3.03
CA ALA A 383 1.77 11.40 -2.06
C ALA A 383 3.00 10.80 -2.73
N ILE A 384 2.84 10.23 -3.94
CA ILE A 384 3.96 9.76 -4.75
C ILE A 384 4.90 10.90 -5.12
N ASP A 385 4.39 12.04 -5.59
CA ASP A 385 5.25 13.19 -5.90
C ASP A 385 6.06 13.63 -4.67
N TYR A 386 5.44 13.66 -3.49
CA TYR A 386 6.09 14.03 -2.24
C TYR A 386 7.22 13.04 -1.88
N LEU A 387 6.95 11.73 -1.92
CA LEU A 387 7.95 10.70 -1.66
C LEU A 387 9.09 10.72 -2.68
N SER A 388 8.76 10.85 -3.97
CA SER A 388 9.75 10.97 -5.05
C SER A 388 10.60 12.24 -4.94
N CYS A 389 10.03 13.34 -4.43
CA CYS A 389 10.76 14.58 -4.21
C CYS A 389 11.81 14.45 -3.09
N ILE A 390 11.51 13.68 -2.04
CA ILE A 390 12.50 13.32 -1.01
C ILE A 390 13.53 12.36 -1.62
N GLY A 391 13.06 11.39 -2.41
CA GLY A 391 13.86 10.33 -2.98
C GLY A 391 13.78 9.05 -2.13
N MET A 392 13.36 7.95 -2.75
CA MET A 392 13.15 6.69 -2.04
C MET A 392 14.44 6.07 -1.50
N ASP A 393 15.58 6.28 -2.16
CA ASP A 393 16.89 5.87 -1.63
C ASP A 393 17.21 6.61 -0.33
N GLN A 394 16.93 7.91 -0.26
CA GLN A 394 17.17 8.71 0.95
C GLN A 394 16.24 8.29 2.09
N ILE A 395 14.97 8.02 1.79
CA ILE A 395 14.02 7.46 2.76
C ILE A 395 14.52 6.11 3.27
N HIS A 396 14.92 5.23 2.35
CA HIS A 396 15.35 3.88 2.68
C HIS A 396 16.57 3.87 3.61
N GLU A 397 17.62 4.63 3.29
CA GLU A 397 18.84 4.69 4.12
C GLU A 397 18.57 5.29 5.50
N TYR A 398 17.72 6.33 5.58
CA TYR A 398 17.36 6.92 6.86
C TYR A 398 16.53 5.96 7.72
N GLU A 399 15.59 5.25 7.11
CA GLU A 399 14.78 4.26 7.82
C GLU A 399 15.60 3.05 8.25
N LYS A 400 16.63 2.65 7.49
CA LYS A 400 17.59 1.61 7.92
C LYS A 400 18.38 2.03 9.16
N GLU A 401 18.81 3.28 9.23
CA GLU A 401 19.46 3.86 10.42
C GLU A 401 18.49 3.84 11.62
N LEU A 402 17.26 4.30 11.44
CA LEU A 402 16.23 4.30 12.49
C LEU A 402 15.83 2.88 12.94
N ALA A 403 15.72 1.94 12.00
CA ALA A 403 15.41 0.54 12.28
C ALA A 403 16.46 -0.08 13.22
N THR A 404 17.74 0.18 12.90
CA THR A 404 18.88 -0.29 13.68
C THR A 404 18.86 0.35 15.06
N TYR A 405 18.68 1.68 15.13
CA TYR A 405 18.63 2.40 16.40
C TYR A 405 17.49 1.94 17.31
N LEU A 406 16.28 1.75 16.76
CA LEU A 406 15.14 1.21 17.49
C LEU A 406 15.43 -0.20 18.03
N TYR A 407 15.98 -1.08 17.19
CA TYR A 407 16.29 -2.45 17.57
C TYR A 407 17.32 -2.49 18.71
N GLU A 408 18.45 -1.79 18.55
CA GLU A 408 19.51 -1.70 19.56
C GLU A 408 19.00 -1.07 20.87
N SER A 409 18.19 -0.02 20.79
CA SER A 409 17.64 0.63 21.97
C SER A 409 16.65 -0.27 22.72
N LEU A 410 15.83 -1.05 22.00
CA LEU A 410 14.93 -2.04 22.60
C LEU A 410 15.69 -3.16 23.30
N LEU A 411 16.86 -3.57 22.80
CA LEU A 411 17.70 -4.57 23.49
C LEU A 411 18.22 -4.07 24.85
N SER A 412 18.23 -2.74 25.09
CA SER A 412 18.59 -2.17 26.40
C SER A 412 17.47 -2.29 27.44
N VAL A 413 16.28 -2.74 27.05
CA VAL A 413 15.13 -2.92 27.94
C VAL A 413 15.15 -4.36 28.47
N PRO A 414 15.18 -4.57 29.80
CA PRO A 414 15.22 -5.91 30.38
C PRO A 414 14.05 -6.77 29.93
N ASN A 415 14.31 -8.08 29.76
CA ASN A 415 13.31 -9.10 29.45
C ASN A 415 12.52 -8.87 28.14
N VAL A 416 13.02 -8.03 27.24
CA VAL A 416 12.45 -7.85 25.90
C VAL A 416 12.91 -8.98 24.97
N ARG A 417 11.95 -9.56 24.25
CA ARG A 417 12.19 -10.38 23.06
C ARG A 417 11.68 -9.64 21.82
N ILE A 418 12.57 -9.35 20.88
CA ILE A 418 12.24 -8.82 19.56
C ILE A 418 12.07 -9.99 18.59
N TYR A 419 11.04 -9.94 17.74
CA TYR A 419 10.78 -10.95 16.72
C TYR A 419 11.38 -10.59 15.35
N GLY A 420 11.81 -11.61 14.62
CA GLY A 420 12.49 -11.49 13.33
C GLY A 420 14.01 -11.27 13.44
N PRO A 421 14.71 -11.11 12.30
CA PRO A 421 16.17 -11.10 12.25
C PRO A 421 16.75 -9.82 12.86
N ALA A 422 17.91 -9.94 13.51
CA ALA A 422 18.66 -8.78 13.95
C ALA A 422 19.18 -7.98 12.73
N PRO A 423 19.37 -6.64 12.84
CA PRO A 423 19.95 -5.83 11.78
C PRO A 423 21.32 -6.33 11.29
N SER A 424 22.09 -7.02 12.13
CA SER A 424 23.38 -7.62 11.78
C SER A 424 23.28 -8.89 10.92
N GLN A 425 22.08 -9.48 10.78
CA GLN A 425 21.83 -10.73 10.07
C GLN A 425 21.19 -10.52 8.69
N THR A 426 20.86 -9.28 8.34
CA THR A 426 20.19 -8.95 7.08
C THR A 426 20.63 -7.59 6.57
N ASP A 427 20.74 -7.45 5.25
CA ASP A 427 21.09 -6.16 4.63
C ASP A 427 19.99 -5.11 4.81
N HIS A 428 18.74 -5.57 5.00
CA HIS A 428 17.57 -4.72 5.14
C HIS A 428 16.58 -5.29 6.15
N ARG A 429 16.20 -4.46 7.12
CA ARG A 429 15.04 -4.67 7.99
C ARG A 429 14.09 -3.47 7.86
N ALA A 430 12.78 -3.73 7.80
CA ALA A 430 11.79 -2.65 7.89
C ALA A 430 12.00 -1.85 9.18
N PRO A 431 11.65 -0.55 9.21
CA PRO A 431 11.81 0.30 10.39
C PRO A 431 10.76 0.01 11.46
N LEU A 432 10.69 -1.24 11.92
CA LEU A 432 9.75 -1.72 12.93
C LEU A 432 10.36 -2.82 13.79
N CYS A 433 9.84 -2.93 15.00
CA CYS A 433 10.08 -4.03 15.92
C CYS A 433 8.73 -4.51 16.48
N SER A 434 8.37 -5.75 16.17
CA SER A 434 7.40 -6.50 16.98
C SER A 434 8.14 -7.15 18.14
N PHE A 435 7.62 -7.02 19.36
CA PHE A 435 8.28 -7.48 20.58
C PHE A 435 7.28 -7.88 21.66
N ASN A 436 7.76 -8.61 22.65
CA ASN A 436 7.07 -8.83 23.92
C ASN A 436 8.07 -8.61 25.07
N VAL A 437 7.54 -8.26 26.24
CA VAL A 437 8.28 -8.22 27.50
C VAL A 437 7.82 -9.42 28.32
N GLU A 438 8.75 -10.15 28.94
CA GLU A 438 8.41 -11.32 29.75
C GLU A 438 7.37 -10.97 30.84
N ASN A 439 6.34 -11.82 30.98
CA ASN A 439 5.25 -11.68 31.96
C ASN A 439 4.42 -10.39 31.88
N VAL A 440 4.53 -9.61 30.79
CA VAL A 440 3.71 -8.40 30.57
C VAL A 440 2.90 -8.56 29.30
N HIS A 441 1.59 -8.37 29.38
CA HIS A 441 0.73 -8.47 28.21
C HIS A 441 0.91 -7.24 27.30
N PRO A 442 1.09 -7.41 25.97
CA PRO A 442 1.40 -6.30 25.07
C PRO A 442 0.30 -5.23 24.98
N THR A 443 -0.95 -5.58 25.29
CA THR A 443 -2.05 -4.60 25.36
C THR A 443 -1.86 -3.63 26.52
N ASP A 444 -1.42 -4.10 27.68
CA ASP A 444 -1.21 -3.24 28.85
C ASP A 444 -0.07 -2.26 28.57
N ILE A 445 0.99 -2.72 27.88
CA ILE A 445 2.09 -1.87 27.40
C ILE A 445 1.56 -0.77 26.49
N ALA A 446 0.78 -1.15 25.46
CA ALA A 446 0.28 -0.18 24.48
C ALA A 446 -0.68 0.85 25.11
N GLU A 447 -1.55 0.42 26.02
CA GLU A 447 -2.52 1.30 26.69
C GLU A 447 -1.83 2.29 27.64
N ILE A 448 -0.86 1.85 28.43
CA ILE A 448 -0.14 2.74 29.35
C ILE A 448 0.75 3.73 28.59
N LEU A 449 1.44 3.28 27.54
CA LEU A 449 2.24 4.17 26.69
C LEU A 449 1.41 5.29 26.07
N ASP A 450 0.22 4.97 25.58
CA ASP A 450 -0.70 5.97 25.01
C ASP A 450 -1.21 6.94 26.10
N LEU A 451 -1.79 6.41 27.18
CA LEU A 451 -2.48 7.21 28.19
C LEU A 451 -1.53 8.06 29.06
N GLN A 452 -0.33 7.57 29.35
CA GLN A 452 0.60 8.24 30.26
C GLN A 452 1.72 9.01 29.54
N HIS A 453 2.09 8.60 28.33
CA HIS A 453 3.27 9.13 27.64
C HIS A 453 2.98 9.68 26.24
N GLY A 454 1.76 9.55 25.71
CA GLY A 454 1.43 10.00 24.35
C GLY A 454 2.16 9.21 23.25
N VAL A 455 2.58 7.97 23.54
CA VAL A 455 3.32 7.11 22.61
C VAL A 455 2.38 6.08 21.99
N ALA A 456 2.08 6.26 20.70
CA ALA A 456 1.16 5.40 19.96
C ALA A 456 1.89 4.21 19.32
N ILE A 457 1.77 3.04 19.92
CA ILE A 457 2.16 1.73 19.34
C ILE A 457 0.92 0.85 19.14
N ARG A 458 1.10 -0.38 18.63
CA ARG A 458 -0.01 -1.32 18.45
C ARG A 458 0.24 -2.64 19.19
N SER A 459 -0.81 -3.17 19.81
CA SER A 459 -0.85 -4.55 20.33
C SER A 459 -1.73 -5.45 19.44
N GLY A 460 -1.44 -6.74 19.42
CA GLY A 460 -2.29 -7.78 18.83
C GLY A 460 -1.51 -8.73 17.94
N HIS A 461 -2.19 -9.43 17.04
CA HIS A 461 -1.54 -10.33 16.08
C HIS A 461 -1.15 -9.65 14.76
N HIS A 462 -1.40 -8.34 14.62
CA HIS A 462 -1.09 -7.52 13.42
C HIS A 462 -1.51 -8.16 12.09
N CYS A 463 -2.70 -8.78 12.07
CA CYS A 463 -3.20 -9.54 10.93
C CYS A 463 -2.26 -10.66 10.44
N ALA A 464 -1.43 -11.25 11.31
CA ALA A 464 -0.52 -12.36 11.02
C ALA A 464 -0.66 -13.45 12.10
N GLN A 465 -1.87 -13.98 12.26
CA GLN A 465 -2.18 -14.91 13.36
C GLN A 465 -1.51 -16.28 13.20
N ILE A 466 -1.30 -16.76 11.96
CA ILE A 466 -0.54 -18.00 11.72
C ILE A 466 0.89 -17.82 12.24
N LEU A 467 1.53 -16.71 11.89
CA LEU A 467 2.86 -16.36 12.39
C LEU A 467 2.93 -16.34 13.92
N HIS A 468 2.00 -15.65 14.58
CA HIS A 468 1.96 -15.59 16.05
C HIS A 468 1.85 -16.99 16.66
N ARG A 469 0.98 -17.85 16.10
CA ARG A 469 0.88 -19.25 16.52
C ARG A 469 2.19 -20.02 16.29
N THR A 470 2.86 -19.81 15.17
CA THR A 470 4.17 -20.43 14.87
C THR A 470 5.24 -19.97 15.85
N LEU A 471 5.21 -18.72 16.31
CA LEU A 471 6.11 -18.16 17.33
C LEU A 471 5.73 -18.55 18.77
N GLY A 472 4.61 -19.25 18.97
CA GLY A 472 4.13 -19.67 20.27
C GLY A 472 3.48 -18.56 21.11
N ILE A 473 2.96 -17.50 20.47
CA ILE A 473 2.36 -16.33 21.13
C ILE A 473 0.96 -16.02 20.57
N ASN A 474 0.15 -15.29 21.34
CA ASN A 474 -1.18 -14.83 20.89
C ASN A 474 -1.16 -13.41 20.33
N ALA A 475 -0.26 -12.56 20.84
CA ALA A 475 -0.13 -11.16 20.47
C ALA A 475 1.32 -10.69 20.69
N SER A 476 1.69 -9.60 20.03
CA SER A 476 2.90 -8.84 20.30
C SER A 476 2.59 -7.34 20.33
N ALA A 477 3.46 -6.56 20.97
CA ALA A 477 3.52 -5.12 20.80
C ALA A 477 4.33 -4.82 19.53
N ARG A 478 4.03 -3.73 18.83
CA ARG A 478 4.78 -3.30 17.64
C ARG A 478 4.96 -1.79 17.61
N ALA A 479 6.22 -1.36 17.61
CA ALA A 479 6.64 -0.02 17.24
C ALA A 479 7.10 -0.03 15.78
N SER A 480 6.55 0.85 14.96
CA SER A 480 6.80 0.93 13.52
C SER A 480 6.94 2.39 13.10
N LEU A 481 8.10 2.74 12.58
CA LEU A 481 8.53 4.09 12.24
C LEU A 481 8.29 4.39 10.76
N HIS A 482 8.49 5.65 10.40
CA HIS A 482 8.56 6.15 9.03
C HIS A 482 9.61 7.27 8.96
N PHE A 483 9.92 7.79 7.77
CA PHE A 483 10.96 8.80 7.56
C PHE A 483 10.77 10.12 8.31
N TYR A 484 9.57 10.44 8.79
CA TYR A 484 9.28 11.62 9.62
C TYR A 484 9.50 11.39 11.12
N ASN A 485 9.81 10.15 11.52
CA ASN A 485 10.22 9.84 12.89
C ASN A 485 11.69 10.19 13.14
N THR A 486 12.08 10.22 14.41
CA THR A 486 13.43 10.65 14.83
C THR A 486 14.03 9.72 15.88
N LYS A 487 15.34 9.80 16.11
CA LYS A 487 16.01 9.02 17.18
C LYS A 487 15.57 9.49 18.55
N GLU A 488 15.32 10.79 18.71
CA GLU A 488 14.83 11.42 19.92
C GLU A 488 13.45 10.88 20.31
N GLU A 489 12.57 10.64 19.32
CA GLU A 489 11.30 9.94 19.57
C GLU A 489 11.51 8.49 20.01
N VAL A 490 12.54 7.80 19.49
CA VAL A 490 12.90 6.45 19.95
C VAL A 490 13.38 6.50 21.40
N ASP A 491 14.19 7.48 21.77
CA ASP A 491 14.64 7.66 23.16
C ASP A 491 13.46 7.89 24.11
N VAL A 492 12.50 8.73 23.72
CA VAL A 492 11.25 8.96 24.47
C VAL A 492 10.46 7.67 24.64
N PHE A 493 10.28 6.90 23.57
CA PHE A 493 9.60 5.61 23.63
C PHE A 493 10.30 4.62 24.56
N ILE A 494 11.63 4.52 24.51
CA ILE A 494 12.39 3.59 25.34
C ILE A 494 12.32 3.97 26.82
N HIS A 495 12.36 5.27 27.14
CA HIS A 495 12.17 5.74 28.51
C HIS A 495 10.75 5.40 29.01
N ALA A 496 9.73 5.75 28.23
CA ALA A 496 8.33 5.47 28.55
C ALA A 496 8.04 3.96 28.68
N LEU A 497 8.68 3.12 27.87
CA LEU A 497 8.55 1.67 27.95
C LEU A 497 9.16 1.11 29.24
N LYS A 498 10.34 1.61 29.65
CA LYS A 498 10.96 1.22 30.93
C LYS A 498 10.06 1.62 32.10
N ASP A 499 9.56 2.85 32.11
CA ASP A 499 8.61 3.34 33.14
C ASP A 499 7.33 2.49 33.19
N THR A 500 6.80 2.10 32.02
CA THR A 500 5.62 1.25 31.91
C THR A 500 5.87 -0.15 32.48
N ILE A 501 7.02 -0.75 32.17
CA ILE A 501 7.41 -2.07 32.69
C ILE A 501 7.59 -1.99 34.22
N ASP A 502 8.27 -0.97 34.71
CA ASP A 502 8.47 -0.75 36.14
C ASP A 502 7.11 -0.58 36.85
N PHE A 503 6.17 0.18 36.27
CA PHE A 503 4.82 0.31 36.82
C PHE A 503 4.06 -1.02 36.89
N LEU A 504 4.15 -1.84 35.86
CA LEU A 504 3.45 -3.13 35.78
C LEU A 504 4.09 -4.21 36.68
N THR A 505 5.40 -4.14 36.90
CA THR A 505 6.15 -5.16 37.65
C THR A 505 6.38 -4.78 39.12
N SER A 506 6.37 -3.50 39.48
CA SER A 506 6.55 -3.01 40.87
C SER A 506 5.40 -3.34 41.83
N ARG A 507 4.29 -3.91 41.34
CA ARG A 507 3.14 -4.32 42.15
C ARG A 507 3.17 -5.78 42.59
N HIS A 508 4.30 -6.47 42.43
CA HIS A 508 4.52 -7.84 42.87
C HIS A 508 5.67 -7.96 43.87
#